data_AF-A0AAF0EKM1-F1
#
_entry.id   AF-A0AAF0EKM1-F1
#
_cell.length_a   1.000
_cell.length_b   1.000
_cell.length_c   1.000
_cell.angle_alpha   90.00
_cell.angle_beta   90.00
_cell.angle_gamma   90.00
#
_symmetry.space_group_name_H-M   'P 1'
#
loop_
_entity.id
_entity.type
_entity.pdbx_description
1 polymer ?
#
loop_
_entity_poly.entity_id
_entity_poly.type
_entity_poly.pdbx_seq_one_letter_code
_entity_poly.pdbx_strand_id
1 'polypeptide(L)'
;MPQQVKGYGSHLMNHLKDHVKDVSPVKHFLTYADNYAIGYFKKQGFTKEITLARSVWVGYIKDYEGGTLMQCTMVPRIRYLEVQDFLAAQKRLIQARISSFSSSHIVYPGLDVFKKAKEQKPSNTSHGNQIELIVQPSEVPGLDKTGWTPEMDELARRSKRGPHFAAMRHILVELSGHASAWPFLAPVNATDVPDYYTVITNPMDLSTMENKLENNQYETVDDMVQDAQLGTSACLMVSI
;
A
#
# COMPACT_ATOMS: atom_id res chain seq x y z
N MET A 1 -23.07 -10.52 -26.17
CA MET A 1 -22.00 -10.34 -25.15
C MET A 1 -21.80 -11.66 -24.42
N PRO A 2 -20.55 -12.08 -24.14
CA PRO A 2 -20.28 -13.36 -23.48
C PRO A 2 -20.90 -13.45 -22.09
N GLN A 3 -21.61 -14.55 -21.78
CA GLN A 3 -22.26 -14.80 -20.48
C GLN A 3 -21.30 -14.79 -19.27
N GLN A 4 -19.99 -14.97 -19.50
CA GLN A 4 -18.96 -15.10 -18.47
C GLN A 4 -18.81 -13.87 -17.56
N VAL A 5 -19.24 -12.69 -18.01
CA VAL A 5 -19.10 -11.41 -17.27
C VAL A 5 -20.33 -11.10 -16.39
N LYS A 6 -21.39 -11.93 -16.44
CA LYS A 6 -22.66 -11.68 -15.72
C LYS A 6 -22.63 -12.03 -14.22
N GLY A 7 -21.46 -12.35 -13.65
CA GLY A 7 -21.32 -12.64 -12.22
C GLY A 7 -21.76 -14.03 -11.76
N TYR A 8 -22.27 -14.88 -12.65
CA TYR A 8 -22.70 -16.24 -12.34
C TYR A 8 -21.60 -17.10 -11.70
N GLY A 9 -20.34 -16.94 -12.13
CA GLY A 9 -19.22 -17.66 -11.52
C GLY A 9 -19.06 -17.33 -10.03
N SER A 10 -19.10 -16.05 -9.67
CA SER A 10 -19.05 -15.63 -8.26
C SER A 10 -20.23 -16.18 -7.47
N HIS A 11 -21.44 -16.16 -8.04
CA HIS A 11 -22.62 -16.68 -7.37
C HIS A 11 -22.52 -18.20 -7.14
N LEU A 12 -22.08 -18.95 -8.16
CA LEU A 12 -21.84 -20.39 -8.07
C LEU A 12 -20.78 -20.72 -7.01
N MET A 13 -19.67 -19.98 -6.98
CA MET A 13 -18.62 -20.18 -5.99
C MET A 13 -19.11 -19.92 -4.56
N ASN A 14 -19.97 -18.92 -4.36
CA ASN A 14 -20.56 -18.65 -3.06
C ASN A 14 -21.49 -19.79 -2.60
N HIS A 15 -22.35 -20.29 -3.49
CA HIS A 15 -23.16 -21.48 -3.22
C HIS A 15 -22.31 -22.69 -2.87
N LEU A 16 -21.25 -22.96 -3.64
CA LEU A 16 -20.33 -24.07 -3.40
C LEU A 16 -19.68 -23.96 -2.02
N LYS A 17 -19.17 -22.79 -1.65
CA LYS A 17 -18.52 -22.57 -0.35
C LYS A 17 -19.49 -22.77 0.80
N ASP A 18 -20.68 -22.20 0.73
CA ASP A 18 -21.68 -22.35 1.79
C ASP A 18 -22.12 -23.82 1.91
N HIS A 19 -22.41 -24.48 0.78
CA HIS A 19 -22.80 -25.90 0.79
C HIS A 19 -21.70 -26.81 1.36
N VAL A 20 -20.45 -26.65 0.93
CA VAL A 20 -19.33 -27.46 1.44
C VAL A 20 -19.12 -27.23 2.93
N LYS A 21 -19.26 -25.98 3.40
CA LYS A 21 -19.14 -25.67 4.83
C LYS A 21 -20.23 -26.32 5.68
N ASP A 22 -21.45 -26.42 5.15
CA ASP A 22 -22.58 -26.98 5.89
C ASP A 22 -22.55 -28.52 5.91
N VAL A 23 -22.08 -29.14 4.83
CA VAL A 23 -22.12 -30.60 4.66
C VAL A 23 -20.81 -31.28 5.06
N SER A 24 -19.68 -30.56 5.07
CA SER A 24 -18.36 -31.15 5.20
C SER A 24 -17.44 -30.34 6.14
N PRO A 25 -16.47 -30.98 6.83
CA PRO A 25 -15.45 -30.27 7.60
C PRO A 25 -14.36 -29.61 6.73
N VAL A 26 -14.50 -29.66 5.39
CA VAL A 26 -13.52 -29.06 4.46
C VAL A 26 -13.44 -27.55 4.67
N LYS A 27 -12.21 -27.07 4.90
CA LYS A 27 -11.91 -25.63 5.11
C LYS A 27 -11.13 -25.00 3.97
N HIS A 28 -10.55 -25.82 3.09
CA HIS A 28 -9.62 -25.37 2.07
C HIS A 28 -10.00 -25.92 0.71
N PHE A 29 -9.85 -25.08 -0.32
CA PHE A 29 -9.89 -25.49 -1.71
C PHE A 29 -8.52 -25.32 -2.34
N LEU A 30 -8.12 -26.31 -3.13
CA LEU A 30 -6.93 -26.27 -3.97
C LEU A 30 -7.36 -26.43 -5.42
N THR A 31 -6.77 -25.63 -6.31
CA THR A 31 -7.07 -25.67 -7.73
C THR A 31 -5.85 -25.29 -8.56
N TYR A 32 -5.68 -25.91 -9.72
CA TYR A 32 -4.79 -25.41 -10.76
C TYR A 32 -5.56 -24.45 -11.66
N ALA A 33 -5.18 -23.19 -11.66
CA ALA A 33 -5.79 -22.16 -12.49
C ALA A 33 -4.90 -21.86 -13.70
N ASP A 34 -5.50 -21.74 -14.89
CA ASP A 34 -4.81 -21.22 -16.06
C ASP A 34 -4.59 -19.70 -15.95
N ASN A 35 -3.78 -19.13 -16.85
CA ASN A 35 -3.44 -17.72 -16.83
C ASN A 35 -4.66 -16.78 -16.96
N TYR A 36 -5.74 -17.24 -17.60
CA TYR A 36 -6.97 -16.46 -17.80
C TYR A 36 -7.89 -16.50 -16.57
N ALA A 37 -7.86 -17.57 -15.78
CA ALA A 37 -8.72 -17.77 -14.61
C ALA A 37 -8.09 -17.28 -13.30
N ILE A 38 -6.79 -17.04 -13.23
CA ILE A 38 -6.11 -16.52 -12.01
C ILE A 38 -6.83 -15.29 -11.46
N GLY A 39 -7.24 -14.35 -12.32
CA GLY A 39 -7.95 -13.15 -11.90
C GLY A 39 -9.32 -13.43 -11.27
N TYR A 40 -10.04 -14.44 -11.77
CA TYR A 40 -11.29 -14.89 -11.20
C TYR A 40 -11.06 -15.52 -9.82
N PHE A 41 -10.15 -16.48 -9.71
CA PHE A 41 -9.85 -17.16 -8.44
C PHE A 41 -9.33 -16.20 -7.38
N LYS A 42 -8.49 -15.22 -7.76
CA LYS A 42 -8.03 -14.16 -6.85
C LYS A 42 -9.21 -13.37 -6.27
N LYS A 43 -10.21 -13.00 -7.10
CA LYS A 43 -11.44 -12.34 -6.63
C LYS A 43 -12.29 -13.23 -5.72
N GLN A 44 -12.21 -14.55 -5.88
CA GLN A 44 -12.87 -15.52 -5.00
C GLN A 44 -12.07 -15.82 -3.72
N GLY A 45 -10.97 -15.11 -3.46
CA GLY A 45 -10.15 -15.32 -2.25
C GLY A 45 -9.18 -16.50 -2.33
N PHE A 46 -8.77 -16.89 -3.54
CA PHE A 46 -7.63 -17.79 -3.74
C PHE A 46 -6.32 -16.98 -3.79
N THR A 47 -5.26 -17.56 -3.24
CA THR A 47 -3.89 -17.03 -3.30
C THR A 47 -2.95 -18.07 -3.92
N LYS A 48 -1.81 -17.62 -4.45
CA LYS A 48 -0.74 -18.49 -4.96
C LYS A 48 0.09 -19.11 -3.83
N GLU A 49 0.00 -18.55 -2.63
CA GLU A 49 0.71 -19.04 -1.45
C GLU A 49 -0.03 -20.22 -0.83
N ILE A 50 0.60 -21.40 -0.89
CA ILE A 50 0.02 -22.63 -0.33
C ILE A 50 0.51 -22.79 1.10
N THR A 51 -0.38 -22.49 2.06
CA THR A 51 -0.08 -22.62 3.49
C THR A 51 -0.32 -24.03 4.02
N LEU A 52 -1.05 -24.87 3.27
CA LEU A 52 -1.22 -26.28 3.60
C LEU A 52 0.09 -27.06 3.44
N ALA A 53 0.40 -27.89 4.45
CA ALA A 53 1.56 -28.78 4.42
C ALA A 53 1.53 -29.68 3.18
N ARG A 54 2.67 -29.83 2.50
CA ARG A 54 2.79 -30.61 1.25
C ARG A 54 2.28 -32.04 1.39
N SER A 55 2.49 -32.67 2.55
CA SER A 55 2.02 -34.03 2.86
C SER A 55 0.50 -34.20 2.76
N VAL A 56 -0.27 -33.12 2.86
CA VAL A 56 -1.75 -33.15 2.84
C VAL A 56 -2.30 -33.25 1.41
N TRP A 57 -1.58 -32.72 0.41
CA TRP A 57 -2.13 -32.56 -0.94
C TRP A 57 -1.26 -33.14 -2.05
N VAL A 58 0.05 -33.25 -1.85
CA VAL A 58 0.96 -33.84 -2.84
C VAL A 58 0.60 -35.31 -3.05
N GLY A 59 0.38 -35.70 -4.31
CA GLY A 59 -0.04 -37.04 -4.70
C GLY A 59 -1.55 -37.30 -4.64
N TYR A 60 -2.33 -36.39 -4.05
CA TYR A 60 -3.80 -36.48 -4.00
C TYR A 60 -4.48 -35.64 -5.08
N ILE A 61 -3.85 -34.55 -5.51
CA ILE A 61 -4.33 -33.71 -6.60
C ILE A 61 -3.48 -33.92 -7.85
N LYS A 62 -4.09 -33.72 -9.03
CA LYS A 62 -3.38 -33.85 -10.31
C LYS A 62 -2.57 -32.59 -10.59
N ASP A 63 -1.32 -32.78 -10.98
CA ASP A 63 -0.44 -31.70 -11.44
C ASP A 63 -0.73 -31.41 -12.91
N TYR A 64 -1.00 -30.14 -13.22
CA TYR A 64 -1.23 -29.68 -14.59
C TYR A 64 -0.10 -28.76 -15.04
N GLU A 65 0.57 -29.13 -16.13
CA GLU A 65 1.59 -28.30 -16.75
C GLU A 65 0.96 -27.01 -17.30
N GLY A 66 1.57 -25.87 -16.98
CA GLY A 66 1.05 -24.54 -17.34
C GLY A 66 -0.07 -24.02 -16.43
N GLY A 67 -0.50 -24.78 -15.42
CA GLY A 67 -1.42 -24.34 -14.38
C GLY A 67 -0.70 -23.72 -13.18
N THR A 68 -1.22 -22.62 -12.64
CA THR A 68 -0.78 -22.07 -11.36
C THR A 68 -1.59 -22.70 -10.23
N LEU A 69 -0.94 -23.40 -9.30
CA LEU A 69 -1.59 -23.91 -8.09
C LEU A 69 -2.04 -22.72 -7.21
N MET A 70 -3.29 -22.75 -6.76
CA MET A 70 -3.88 -21.73 -5.90
C MET A 70 -4.68 -22.35 -4.76
N GLN A 71 -4.60 -21.74 -3.58
CA GLN A 71 -5.32 -22.13 -2.37
C GLN A 71 -6.36 -21.09 -1.97
N CYS A 72 -7.57 -21.53 -1.61
CA CYS A 72 -8.56 -20.73 -0.89
C CYS A 72 -8.80 -21.32 0.49
N THR A 73 -8.68 -20.50 1.53
CA THR A 73 -9.07 -20.88 2.89
C THR A 73 -10.39 -20.20 3.22
N MET A 74 -11.43 -20.99 3.47
CA MET A 74 -12.77 -20.48 3.76
C MET A 74 -12.85 -19.93 5.18
N VAL A 75 -13.58 -18.82 5.34
CA VAL A 75 -13.82 -18.17 6.63
C VAL A 75 -15.00 -18.87 7.32
N PRO A 76 -14.83 -19.45 8.52
CA PRO A 76 -15.88 -20.25 9.15
C PRO A 76 -17.16 -19.47 9.45
N ARG A 77 -17.04 -18.22 9.91
CA ARG A 77 -18.15 -17.42 10.45
C ARG A 77 -19.02 -16.68 9.42
N ILE A 78 -18.69 -16.78 8.12
CA ILE A 78 -19.34 -15.99 7.06
C ILE A 78 -20.19 -16.88 6.17
N ARG A 79 -21.44 -16.47 5.88
CA ARG A 79 -22.21 -17.01 4.76
C ARG A 79 -21.87 -16.24 3.49
N TYR A 80 -21.29 -16.91 2.51
CA TYR A 80 -20.79 -16.31 1.28
C TYR A 80 -21.90 -15.77 0.39
N LEU A 81 -23.10 -16.36 0.42
CA LEU A 81 -24.26 -15.84 -0.31
C LEU A 81 -24.72 -14.46 0.18
N GLU A 82 -24.59 -14.20 1.48
CA GLU A 82 -25.01 -12.95 2.14
C GLU A 82 -23.84 -11.98 2.37
N VAL A 83 -22.66 -12.27 1.80
CA VAL A 83 -21.44 -11.52 2.09
C VAL A 83 -21.56 -10.04 1.72
N GLN A 84 -22.31 -9.71 0.67
CA GLN A 84 -22.49 -8.32 0.23
C GLN A 84 -23.30 -7.52 1.26
N ASP A 85 -24.40 -8.08 1.75
CA ASP A 85 -25.24 -7.44 2.77
C ASP A 85 -24.50 -7.35 4.10
N PHE A 86 -23.75 -8.39 4.46
CA PHE A 86 -22.90 -8.39 5.65
C PHE A 86 -21.85 -7.28 5.60
N LEU A 87 -21.11 -7.15 4.49
CA LEU A 87 -20.11 -6.09 4.31
C LEU A 87 -20.76 -4.70 4.28
N ALA A 88 -21.92 -4.56 3.64
CA ALA A 88 -22.67 -3.31 3.64
C ALA A 88 -23.11 -2.90 5.06
N ALA A 89 -23.58 -3.85 5.86
CA ALA A 89 -23.97 -3.63 7.25
C ALA A 89 -22.76 -3.23 8.12
N GLN A 90 -21.62 -3.93 7.97
CA GLN A 90 -20.37 -3.58 8.65
C GLN A 90 -19.89 -2.17 8.27
N LYS A 91 -19.88 -1.86 6.98
CA LYS A 91 -19.49 -0.54 6.47
C LYS A 91 -20.39 0.55 7.06
N ARG A 92 -21.70 0.34 7.08
CA ARG A 92 -22.66 1.29 7.68
C ARG A 92 -22.38 1.51 9.17
N LEU A 93 -22.11 0.45 9.92
CA LEU A 93 -21.81 0.55 11.36
C LEU A 93 -20.52 1.33 11.61
N ILE A 94 -19.46 1.02 10.85
CA ILE A 94 -18.17 1.73 10.94
C ILE A 94 -18.36 3.20 10.58
N GLN A 95 -19.09 3.50 9.50
CA GLN A 95 -19.38 4.87 9.09
C GLN A 95 -20.19 5.63 10.16
N ALA A 96 -21.19 4.99 10.77
CA ALA A 96 -21.96 5.58 11.86
C ALA A 96 -21.10 5.87 13.10
N ARG A 97 -20.13 5.00 13.39
CA ARG A 97 -19.17 5.22 14.48
C ARG A 97 -18.22 6.37 14.14
N ILE A 98 -17.69 6.40 12.92
CA ILE A 98 -16.83 7.50 12.45
C ILE A 98 -17.60 8.82 12.53
N SER A 99 -18.85 8.88 12.05
CA SER A 99 -19.65 10.12 12.12
C SER A 99 -19.96 10.58 13.54
N SER A 100 -19.90 9.71 14.55
CA SER A 100 -20.07 10.12 15.96
C SER A 100 -18.88 10.90 16.52
N PHE A 101 -17.70 10.75 15.93
CA PHE A 101 -16.48 11.47 16.35
C PHE A 101 -15.98 12.48 15.32
N SER A 102 -16.24 12.21 14.04
CA SER A 102 -15.76 13.01 12.92
C SER A 102 -16.88 13.90 12.39
N SER A 103 -16.57 15.19 12.25
CA SER A 103 -17.40 16.19 11.58
C SER A 103 -17.29 16.16 10.05
N SER A 104 -16.53 15.23 9.46
CA SER A 104 -16.31 15.19 7.99
C SER A 104 -17.58 14.94 7.18
N HIS A 105 -18.63 14.39 7.79
CA HIS A 105 -19.94 14.17 7.15
C HIS A 105 -20.81 15.44 7.09
N ILE A 106 -20.39 16.53 7.74
CA ILE A 106 -21.10 17.81 7.74
C ILE A 106 -20.73 18.58 6.47
N VAL A 107 -21.73 18.86 5.63
CA VAL A 107 -21.57 19.70 4.44
C VAL A 107 -21.83 21.15 4.83
N TYR A 108 -20.80 21.99 4.73
CA TYR A 108 -20.91 23.42 4.99
C TYR A 108 -21.32 24.17 3.70
N PRO A 109 -22.07 25.29 3.82
CA PRO A 109 -22.36 26.13 2.67
C PRO A 109 -21.06 26.66 2.04
N GLY A 110 -21.06 26.83 0.72
CA GLY A 110 -19.92 27.39 0.00
C GLY A 110 -19.65 28.85 0.42
N LEU A 111 -18.37 29.23 0.48
CA LEU A 111 -17.95 30.58 0.89
C LEU A 111 -18.42 31.65 -0.09
N ASP A 112 -18.92 32.76 0.44
CA ASP A 112 -19.48 33.86 -0.36
C ASP A 112 -18.41 34.63 -1.16
N VAL A 113 -17.15 34.56 -0.73
CA VAL A 113 -16.00 35.15 -1.44
C VAL A 113 -15.91 34.63 -2.89
N PHE A 114 -16.20 33.35 -3.11
CA PHE A 114 -16.21 32.75 -4.45
C PHE A 114 -17.41 33.16 -5.30
N LYS A 115 -18.55 33.50 -4.69
CA LYS A 115 -19.72 34.03 -5.42
C LYS A 115 -19.44 35.43 -5.94
N LYS A 116 -18.88 36.31 -5.09
CA LYS A 116 -18.51 37.68 -5.44
C LYS A 116 -17.48 37.75 -6.58
N ALA A 117 -16.48 36.87 -6.57
CA ALA A 117 -15.49 36.81 -7.66
C ALA A 117 -16.08 36.34 -9.01
N LYS A 118 -17.18 35.57 -8.98
CA LYS A 118 -17.90 35.15 -10.20
C LYS A 118 -18.79 36.27 -10.74
N GLU A 119 -19.39 37.07 -9.86
CA GLU A 119 -20.24 38.22 -10.20
C GLU A 119 -19.43 39.43 -10.72
N GLN A 120 -18.17 39.58 -10.30
CA GLN A 120 -17.25 40.63 -10.76
C GLN A 120 -16.59 40.39 -12.13
N LYS A 121 -17.08 39.43 -12.92
CA LYS A 121 -16.73 39.37 -14.35
C LYS A 121 -17.83 40.00 -15.22
N PRO A 122 -17.72 41.29 -15.61
CA PRO A 122 -18.31 41.78 -16.84
C PRO A 122 -17.25 41.95 -17.93
N SER A 123 -17.55 41.38 -19.09
CA SER A 123 -17.16 41.78 -20.45
C SER A 123 -15.94 42.69 -20.65
N ASN A 124 -14.95 42.16 -21.37
CA ASN A 124 -14.04 42.87 -22.26
C ASN A 124 -13.35 44.13 -21.70
N THR A 125 -12.31 43.96 -20.89
CA THR A 125 -11.11 44.79 -21.09
C THR A 125 -9.87 44.07 -20.56
N SER A 126 -8.90 43.92 -21.45
CA SER A 126 -7.51 43.56 -21.20
C SER A 126 -6.90 44.48 -20.14
N HIS A 127 -6.56 43.95 -18.97
CA HIS A 127 -5.30 44.08 -18.23
C HIS A 127 -5.48 43.30 -16.92
N GLY A 128 -4.64 42.27 -16.71
CA GLY A 128 -4.83 41.22 -15.72
C GLY A 128 -4.74 41.69 -14.28
N ASN A 129 -5.84 42.21 -13.72
CA ASN A 129 -6.02 42.27 -12.28
C ASN A 129 -6.39 40.86 -11.78
N GLN A 130 -5.39 40.15 -11.27
CA GLN A 130 -5.57 38.89 -10.56
C GLN A 130 -6.35 39.20 -9.28
N ILE A 131 -7.61 38.75 -9.19
CA ILE A 131 -8.42 38.93 -7.99
C ILE A 131 -7.77 38.09 -6.88
N GLU A 132 -7.13 38.73 -5.90
CA GLU A 132 -6.62 38.06 -4.70
C GLU A 132 -7.82 37.66 -3.82
N LEU A 133 -8.17 36.38 -3.90
CA LEU A 133 -9.15 35.74 -3.02
C LEU A 133 -8.49 35.44 -1.66
N ILE A 134 -8.41 36.45 -0.79
CA ILE A 134 -7.92 36.28 0.58
C ILE A 134 -9.09 35.79 1.44
N VAL A 135 -8.98 34.56 1.94
CA VAL A 135 -9.95 33.97 2.88
C VAL A 135 -9.22 33.74 4.20
N GLN A 136 -9.76 34.26 5.29
CA GLN A 136 -9.20 33.98 6.61
C GLN A 136 -9.66 32.58 7.08
N PRO A 137 -8.79 31.80 7.74
CA PRO A 137 -9.15 30.46 8.26
C PRO A 137 -10.39 30.43 9.16
N SER A 138 -10.66 31.50 9.90
CA SER A 138 -11.86 31.68 10.74
C SER A 138 -13.17 31.79 9.94
N GLU A 139 -13.11 32.20 8.67
CA GLU A 139 -14.27 32.32 7.79
C GLU A 139 -14.72 30.95 7.24
N VAL A 140 -13.93 29.90 7.45
CA VAL A 140 -14.22 28.53 7.00
C VAL A 140 -14.81 27.75 8.18
N PRO A 141 -16.13 27.54 8.25
CA PRO A 141 -16.77 27.00 9.46
C PRO A 141 -16.37 25.55 9.80
N GLY A 142 -15.90 24.80 8.78
CA GLY A 142 -15.36 23.45 8.98
C GLY A 142 -13.93 23.45 9.52
N LEU A 143 -13.15 24.49 9.24
CA LEU A 143 -11.76 24.61 9.69
C LEU A 143 -11.67 25.20 11.10
N ASP A 144 -12.51 26.19 11.40
CA ASP A 144 -12.62 26.79 12.73
C ASP A 144 -12.95 25.73 13.81
N LYS A 145 -13.89 24.83 13.51
CA LYS A 145 -14.35 23.78 14.42
C LYS A 145 -13.33 22.67 14.68
N THR A 146 -12.27 22.54 13.88
CA THR A 146 -11.25 21.49 14.05
C THR A 146 -10.13 21.90 15.00
N GLY A 147 -10.17 23.13 15.54
CA GLY A 147 -9.08 23.67 16.35
C GLY A 147 -7.82 23.92 15.51
N TRP A 148 -7.99 24.20 14.22
CA TRP A 148 -6.89 24.52 13.32
C TRP A 148 -6.11 25.72 13.84
N THR A 149 -4.78 25.63 13.78
CA THR A 149 -3.88 26.73 14.10
C THR A 149 -2.95 27.02 12.92
N PRO A 150 -2.46 28.26 12.78
CA PRO A 150 -1.44 28.60 11.78
C PRO A 150 -0.19 27.72 11.87
N GLU A 151 0.20 27.31 13.07
CA GLU A 151 1.33 26.40 13.29
C GLU A 151 1.11 25.01 12.67
N MET A 152 -0.11 24.48 12.74
CA MET A 152 -0.46 23.19 12.11
C MET A 152 -0.37 23.26 10.58
N ASP A 153 -0.77 24.38 9.99
CA ASP A 153 -0.64 24.61 8.54
C ASP A 153 0.82 24.80 8.14
N GLU A 154 1.61 25.53 8.94
CA GLU A 154 3.04 25.66 8.70
C GLU A 154 3.72 24.28 8.73
N LEU A 155 3.40 23.44 9.71
CA LEU A 155 3.91 22.07 9.77
C LEU A 155 3.48 21.21 8.58
N ALA A 156 2.24 21.38 8.10
CA ALA A 156 1.75 20.67 6.92
C ALA A 156 2.42 21.14 5.61
N ARG A 157 2.79 22.42 5.53
CA ARG A 157 3.52 23.01 4.40
C ARG A 157 5.01 22.70 4.42
N ARG A 158 5.59 22.43 5.59
CA ARG A 158 6.98 21.97 5.68
C ARG A 158 7.13 20.71 4.82
N SER A 159 8.09 20.76 3.90
CA SER A 159 8.44 19.57 3.12
C SER A 159 8.74 18.44 4.09
N LYS A 160 8.01 17.33 3.96
CA LYS A 160 8.29 16.12 4.73
C LYS A 160 9.70 15.60 4.46
N ARG A 161 10.29 15.95 3.32
CA ARG A 161 11.62 15.54 2.89
C ARG A 161 12.62 16.67 3.12
N GLY A 162 13.80 16.35 3.64
CA GLY A 162 14.89 17.30 3.77
C GLY A 162 15.34 17.87 2.41
N PRO A 163 16.04 19.02 2.39
CA PRO A 163 16.48 19.68 1.16
C PRO A 163 17.38 18.80 0.27
N HIS A 164 18.12 17.87 0.89
CA HIS A 164 19.05 16.97 0.21
C HIS A 164 18.42 15.65 -0.23
N PHE A 165 17.14 15.40 0.04
CA PHE A 165 16.48 14.14 -0.29
C PHE A 165 16.60 13.77 -1.76
N ALA A 166 16.37 14.73 -2.67
CA ALA A 166 16.46 14.50 -4.10
C ALA A 166 17.90 14.15 -4.54
N ALA A 167 18.91 14.79 -3.95
CA ALA A 167 20.31 14.52 -4.24
C ALA A 167 20.72 13.13 -3.71
N MET A 168 20.39 12.81 -2.46
CA MET A 168 20.64 11.49 -1.87
C MET A 168 19.96 10.37 -2.66
N ARG A 169 18.71 10.59 -3.09
CA ARG A 169 17.97 9.64 -3.92
C ARG A 169 18.64 9.42 -5.28
N HIS A 170 19.10 10.49 -5.92
CA HIS A 170 19.82 10.39 -7.18
C HIS A 170 21.11 9.56 -7.02
N ILE A 171 21.89 9.84 -5.98
CA ILE A 171 23.13 9.11 -5.68
C ILE A 171 22.83 7.62 -5.45
N LEU A 172 21.80 7.27 -4.67
CA LEU A 172 21.45 5.86 -4.44
C LEU A 172 21.03 5.14 -5.73
N VAL A 173 20.31 5.81 -6.63
CA VAL A 173 19.94 5.25 -7.93
C VAL A 173 21.18 4.99 -8.80
N GLU A 174 22.11 5.94 -8.84
CA GLU A 174 23.37 5.78 -9.58
C GLU A 174 24.25 4.67 -8.99
N LEU A 175 24.38 4.62 -7.65
CA LEU A 175 25.14 3.57 -6.97
C LEU A 175 24.53 2.19 -7.23
N SER A 176 23.21 2.06 -7.16
CA SER A 176 22.51 0.78 -7.38
C SER A 176 22.55 0.34 -8.85
N GLY A 177 22.63 1.29 -9.78
CA GLY A 177 22.77 1.02 -11.21
C GLY A 177 24.19 0.68 -11.66
N HIS A 178 25.20 0.83 -10.79
CA HIS A 178 26.59 0.58 -11.16
C HIS A 178 26.87 -0.93 -11.36
N ALA A 179 27.70 -1.29 -12.35
CA ALA A 179 27.97 -2.69 -12.69
C ALA A 179 28.57 -3.52 -11.53
N SER A 180 29.29 -2.87 -10.61
CA SER A 180 29.88 -3.49 -9.42
C SER A 180 28.99 -3.42 -8.17
N ALA A 181 27.75 -2.94 -8.28
CA ALA A 181 26.85 -2.75 -7.14
C ALA A 181 26.20 -4.04 -6.65
N TRP A 182 26.24 -5.11 -7.46
CA TRP A 182 25.53 -6.36 -7.20
C TRP A 182 25.72 -6.98 -5.79
N PRO A 183 26.90 -6.92 -5.12
CA PRO A 183 27.04 -7.51 -3.79
C PRO A 183 26.49 -6.61 -2.67
N PHE A 184 26.17 -5.35 -2.99
CA PHE A 184 25.65 -4.34 -2.06
C PHE A 184 24.15 -4.09 -2.23
N LEU A 185 23.48 -4.71 -3.21
CA LEU A 185 22.07 -4.42 -3.52
C LEU A 185 21.10 -4.88 -2.42
N ALA A 186 21.45 -5.92 -1.68
CA ALA A 186 20.59 -6.54 -0.68
C ALA A 186 21.39 -6.98 0.55
N PRO A 187 20.74 -7.20 1.71
CA PRO A 187 21.41 -7.72 2.90
C PRO A 187 22.09 -9.07 2.64
N VAL A 188 23.25 -9.27 3.25
CA VAL A 188 23.97 -10.55 3.18
C VAL A 188 23.15 -11.66 3.81
N ASN A 189 22.99 -12.78 3.12
CA ASN A 189 22.24 -13.90 3.64
C ASN A 189 23.06 -14.69 4.68
N ALA A 190 22.54 -14.81 5.91
CA ALA A 190 23.16 -15.57 6.98
C ALA A 190 23.38 -17.05 6.66
N THR A 191 22.60 -17.64 5.74
CA THR A 191 22.83 -19.04 5.34
C THR A 191 24.08 -19.21 4.48
N ASP A 192 24.42 -18.17 3.72
CA ASP A 192 25.50 -18.20 2.74
C ASP A 192 26.82 -17.81 3.41
N VAL A 193 26.76 -16.93 4.43
CA VAL A 193 27.89 -16.52 5.27
C VAL A 193 27.50 -16.61 6.76
N PRO A 194 27.64 -17.78 7.41
CA PRO A 194 27.14 -18.04 8.76
C PRO A 194 27.73 -17.18 9.88
N ASP A 195 28.96 -16.70 9.73
CA ASP A 195 29.69 -15.88 10.70
C ASP A 195 29.56 -14.38 10.43
N TYR A 196 28.91 -13.97 9.33
CA TYR A 196 28.83 -12.57 8.90
C TYR A 196 28.33 -11.63 10.01
N TYR A 197 27.19 -11.95 10.61
CA TYR A 197 26.56 -11.13 11.65
C TYR A 197 27.24 -11.24 13.03
N THR A 198 28.24 -12.13 13.17
CA THR A 198 29.08 -12.18 14.38
C THR A 198 30.27 -11.24 14.28
N VAL A 199 30.75 -10.99 13.06
CA VAL A 199 31.89 -10.11 12.76
C VAL A 199 31.41 -8.69 12.46
N ILE A 200 30.34 -8.55 11.67
CA ILE A 200 29.77 -7.26 11.26
C ILE A 200 28.65 -6.86 12.21
N THR A 201 28.91 -5.85 13.03
CA THR A 201 27.97 -5.36 14.05
C THR A 201 26.83 -4.53 13.46
N ASN A 202 27.13 -3.70 12.46
CA ASN A 202 26.19 -2.80 11.81
C ASN A 202 26.15 -3.10 10.30
N PRO A 203 25.45 -4.18 9.88
CA PRO A 203 25.32 -4.53 8.47
C PRO A 203 24.60 -3.42 7.70
N MET A 204 25.08 -3.10 6.50
CA MET A 204 24.49 -2.07 5.65
C MET A 204 24.56 -2.46 4.17
N ASP A 205 23.47 -2.18 3.44
CA ASP A 205 23.29 -2.45 2.02
C ASP A 205 22.43 -1.36 1.38
N LEU A 206 22.45 -1.27 0.05
CA LEU A 206 21.78 -0.21 -0.71
C LEU A 206 20.25 -0.26 -0.57
N SER A 207 19.63 -1.44 -0.43
CA SER A 207 18.18 -1.53 -0.19
C SER A 207 17.80 -1.04 1.20
N THR A 208 18.64 -1.33 2.21
CA THR A 208 18.48 -0.76 3.56
C THR A 208 18.65 0.75 3.53
N MET A 209 19.66 1.27 2.82
CA MET A 209 19.85 2.71 2.67
C MET A 209 18.68 3.41 1.96
N GLU A 210 18.12 2.80 0.91
CA GLU A 210 16.92 3.31 0.23
C GLU A 210 15.72 3.38 1.18
N ASN A 211 15.50 2.32 1.98
CA ASN A 211 14.46 2.32 3.01
C ASN A 211 14.67 3.40 4.07
N LYS A 212 15.91 3.63 4.52
CA LYS A 212 16.24 4.71 5.47
C LYS A 212 15.93 6.08 4.88
N LEU A 213 16.32 6.31 3.62
CA LEU A 213 16.04 7.57 2.91
C LEU A 213 14.53 7.81 2.75
N GLU A 214 13.77 6.81 2.30
CA GLU A 214 12.33 6.90 2.12
C GLU A 214 11.56 7.07 3.45
N ASN A 215 12.18 6.75 4.59
CA ASN A 215 11.62 7.00 5.92
C ASN A 215 12.17 8.28 6.59
N ASN A 216 12.88 9.15 5.86
CA ASN A 216 13.51 10.38 6.39
C ASN A 216 14.47 10.13 7.56
N GLN A 217 15.21 9.03 7.53
CA GLN A 217 16.18 8.69 8.58
C GLN A 217 17.59 9.25 8.32
N TYR A 218 17.76 10.00 7.23
CA TYR A 218 18.97 10.79 6.96
C TYR A 218 18.63 12.26 7.11
N GLU A 219 19.19 12.91 8.14
CA GLU A 219 19.05 14.35 8.34
C GLU A 219 20.03 15.10 7.45
N THR A 220 21.23 14.52 7.27
CA THR A 220 22.32 15.08 6.48
C THR A 220 22.81 14.08 5.43
N VAL A 221 23.54 14.60 4.43
CA VAL A 221 24.21 13.74 3.45
C VAL A 221 25.31 12.90 4.12
N ASP A 222 25.93 13.41 5.18
CA ASP A 222 26.98 12.71 5.92
C ASP A 222 26.47 11.41 6.57
N ASP A 223 25.23 11.41 7.06
CA ASP A 223 24.59 10.20 7.60
C ASP A 223 24.52 9.08 6.54
N MET A 224 24.15 9.43 5.30
CA MET A 224 24.11 8.50 4.18
C MET A 224 25.52 8.04 3.77
N VAL A 225 26.51 8.92 3.83
CA VAL A 225 27.92 8.58 3.54
C VAL A 225 28.48 7.60 4.56
N GLN A 226 28.17 7.77 5.85
CA GLN A 226 28.59 6.83 6.91
C GLN A 226 28.04 5.42 6.64
N ASP A 227 26.77 5.31 6.25
CA ASP A 227 26.16 4.02 5.91
C ASP A 227 26.80 3.39 4.65
N ALA A 228 27.11 4.20 3.62
CA ALA A 228 27.85 3.70 2.45
C ALA A 228 29.25 3.18 2.82
N GLN A 229 29.92 3.82 3.78
CA GLN A 229 31.21 3.38 4.31
C GLN A 229 31.10 2.08 5.12
N LEU A 230 30.02 1.88 5.88
CA LEU A 230 29.75 0.63 6.58
C LEU A 230 29.58 -0.53 5.59
N GLY A 231 28.77 -0.35 4.54
CA GLY A 231 28.56 -1.40 3.53
C GLY A 231 29.86 -1.80 2.80
N THR A 232 30.67 -0.81 2.43
CA THR A 232 31.96 -1.04 1.75
C THR A 232 33.01 -1.66 2.68
N SER A 233 33.12 -1.19 3.92
CA SER A 233 34.07 -1.75 4.90
C SER A 233 33.72 -3.17 5.32
N ALA A 234 32.44 -3.50 5.49
CA ALA A 234 31.99 -4.86 5.75
C ALA A 234 32.37 -5.82 4.62
N CYS A 235 32.19 -5.40 3.37
CA CYS A 235 32.60 -6.18 2.19
C CYS A 235 34.13 -6.40 2.15
N LEU A 236 34.92 -5.36 2.46
CA LEU A 236 36.38 -5.48 2.55
C LEU A 236 36.84 -6.46 3.65
N MET A 237 36.16 -6.50 4.79
CA MET A 237 36.51 -7.42 5.88
C MET A 237 36.19 -8.88 5.59
N VAL A 238 35.16 -9.14 4.77
CA VAL A 238 34.68 -10.51 4.45
C VAL A 238 35.29 -11.05 3.15
N SER A 239 35.97 -10.19 2.38
CA SER A 239 36.65 -10.59 1.12
C SER A 239 38.12 -10.99 1.32
N ILE A 240 38.59 -11.19 2.55
CA ILE A 240 39.95 -11.62 2.93
C ILE A 240 39.86 -12.97 3.64
#